data_AF-A0A6I1MLZ9-F1
#
_entry.id   AF-A0A6I1MLZ9-F1
#
_cell.length_a   1.000
_cell.length_b   1.000
_cell.length_c   1.000
_cell.angle_alpha   90.00
_cell.angle_beta   90.00
_cell.angle_gamma   90.00
#
_symmetry.space_group_name_H-M   'P 1'
#
loop_
_entity.id
_entity.type
_entity.pdbx_description
1 polymer ?
#
loop_
_entity_poly.entity_id
_entity_poly.type
_entity_poly.pdbx_seq_one_letter_code
_entity_poly.pdbx_strand_id
1 'polypeptide(L)'
;MKKLAKILTVLILALSLSACGENNTNKYLEDGKNALANEQYEQAFLDFKAVLHENKDNEEAITLSNIVLSYLQAKKYYDDDNFYLAKKALDNIDPSYTQYKKLKENIDSLKSKIDEALS
;
A
#
# COMPACT_ATOMS: atom_id res chain seq x y z
N MET A 1 3.05 -10.99 -46.71
CA MET A 1 2.89 -12.41 -46.31
C MET A 1 3.86 -12.71 -45.18
N LYS A 2 3.34 -13.13 -44.01
CA LYS A 2 3.97 -14.06 -43.05
C LYS A 2 5.35 -13.58 -42.51
N LYS A 3 5.57 -13.22 -41.25
CA LYS A 3 4.98 -13.74 -40.01
C LYS A 3 5.20 -12.72 -38.88
N LEU A 4 4.11 -12.41 -38.19
CA LEU A 4 4.11 -11.95 -36.82
C LEU A 4 4.74 -13.04 -35.95
N ALA A 5 5.91 -12.79 -35.39
CA ALA A 5 6.48 -13.56 -34.29
C ALA A 5 6.69 -12.56 -33.14
N LYS A 6 5.67 -12.28 -32.32
CA LYS A 6 5.43 -13.04 -31.08
C LYS A 6 6.73 -13.45 -30.39
N ILE A 7 7.46 -12.47 -29.87
CA ILE A 7 8.29 -12.69 -28.68
C ILE A 7 7.55 -11.99 -27.55
N LEU A 8 6.57 -12.74 -27.05
CA LEU A 8 5.95 -12.53 -25.75
C LEU A 8 7.11 -12.74 -24.77
N THR A 9 7.76 -11.67 -24.32
CA THR A 9 8.78 -11.75 -23.29
C THR A 9 8.06 -12.21 -22.03
N VAL A 10 8.10 -13.52 -21.81
CA VAL A 10 7.52 -14.21 -20.66
C VAL A 10 8.12 -13.56 -19.42
N LEU A 11 7.26 -12.81 -18.72
CA LEU A 11 7.47 -12.36 -17.36
C LEU A 11 7.70 -13.64 -16.56
N ILE A 12 8.96 -13.91 -16.18
CA ILE A 12 9.29 -14.98 -15.25
C ILE A 12 8.86 -14.48 -13.88
N LEU A 13 7.54 -14.53 -13.64
CA LEU A 13 6.97 -14.63 -12.32
C LEU A 13 7.34 -16.03 -11.84
N ALA A 14 8.52 -16.16 -11.26
CA ALA A 14 8.85 -17.27 -10.38
C ALA A 14 8.01 -17.14 -9.11
N LEU A 15 6.70 -17.38 -9.24
CA LEU A 15 5.85 -17.74 -8.13
C LEU A 15 6.21 -19.18 -7.77
N SER A 16 7.28 -19.35 -7.02
CA SER A 16 7.49 -20.54 -6.21
C SER A 16 6.42 -20.52 -5.11
N LEU A 17 5.21 -20.95 -5.46
CA LEU A 17 4.21 -21.40 -4.49
C LEU A 17 4.73 -22.69 -3.86
N SER A 18 5.61 -22.57 -2.87
CA SER A 18 5.76 -23.57 -1.84
C SER A 18 4.57 -23.45 -0.89
N ALA A 19 3.42 -23.96 -1.34
CA ALA A 19 2.25 -24.18 -0.50
C ALA A 19 2.50 -25.43 0.34
N CYS A 20 3.22 -25.28 1.45
CA CYS A 20 3.39 -26.29 2.48
C CYS A 20 3.19 -25.65 3.86
N GLY A 21 1.96 -25.60 4.34
CA GLY A 21 1.57 -25.70 5.77
C GLY A 21 2.20 -24.79 6.83
N GLU A 22 2.99 -23.78 6.47
CA GLU A 22 3.59 -22.82 7.41
C GLU A 22 2.73 -21.55 7.46
N ASN A 23 2.50 -21.03 8.67
CA ASN A 23 1.74 -19.80 8.88
C ASN A 23 2.45 -18.63 8.16
N ASN A 24 1.99 -18.29 6.96
CA ASN A 24 2.59 -17.26 6.11
C ASN A 24 2.37 -15.84 6.63
N THR A 25 1.66 -15.66 7.75
CA THR A 25 1.42 -14.36 8.40
C THR A 25 2.69 -13.52 8.50
N ASN A 26 3.79 -14.09 9.01
CA ASN A 26 5.03 -13.33 9.19
C ASN A 26 5.65 -12.92 7.86
N LYS A 27 5.57 -13.78 6.84
CA LYS A 27 6.10 -13.49 5.52
C LYS A 27 5.32 -12.35 4.86
N TYR A 28 3.99 -12.42 4.82
CA TYR A 28 3.16 -11.36 4.25
C TYR A 28 3.35 -10.02 4.98
N LEU A 29 3.53 -10.06 6.31
CA LEU A 29 3.78 -8.85 7.08
C LEU A 29 5.10 -8.18 6.70
N GLU A 30 6.18 -8.96 6.56
CA GLU A 30 7.48 -8.45 6.13
C GLU A 30 7.46 -7.99 4.66
N ASP A 31 6.79 -8.72 3.77
CA ASP A 31 6.59 -8.32 2.37
C ASP A 31 5.85 -6.96 2.29
N GLY A 32 4.80 -6.77 3.09
CA GLY A 32 4.08 -5.50 3.16
C GLY A 32 4.94 -4.34 3.70
N LYS A 33 5.77 -4.59 4.72
CA LYS A 33 6.73 -3.58 5.24
C LYS A 33 7.81 -3.23 4.21
N ASN A 34 8.29 -4.22 3.46
CA ASN A 34 9.23 -3.99 2.37
C ASN A 34 8.58 -3.17 1.25
N ALA A 35 7.35 -3.48 0.87
CA ALA A 35 6.59 -2.71 -0.11
C ALA A 35 6.37 -1.25 0.36
N LEU A 36 6.06 -1.03 1.64
CA LEU A 36 6.01 0.32 2.25
C LEU A 36 7.32 1.08 2.10
N ALA A 37 8.44 0.44 2.40
CA ALA A 37 9.77 1.05 2.31
C ALA A 37 10.16 1.41 0.87
N ASN A 38 9.62 0.69 -0.11
CA ASN A 38 9.82 0.92 -1.54
C ASN A 38 8.70 1.76 -2.19
N GLU A 39 7.82 2.38 -1.40
CA GLU A 39 6.72 3.25 -1.86
C GLU A 39 5.69 2.52 -2.75
N GLN A 40 5.62 1.18 -2.65
CA GLN A 40 4.70 0.31 -3.37
C GLN A 40 3.41 0.12 -2.57
N TYR A 41 2.64 1.19 -2.39
CA TYR A 41 1.53 1.24 -1.44
C TYR A 41 0.38 0.28 -1.74
N GLU A 42 0.01 0.08 -3.01
CA GLU A 42 -1.02 -0.88 -3.40
C GLU A 42 -0.61 -2.31 -3.06
N GLN A 43 0.66 -2.66 -3.32
CA GLN A 43 1.21 -3.97 -2.98
C GLN A 43 1.26 -4.16 -1.47
N ALA A 44 1.74 -3.15 -0.72
CA ALA A 44 1.75 -3.17 0.74
C ALA A 44 0.36 -3.41 1.32
N PHE A 45 -0.66 -2.75 0.77
CA PHE A 45 -2.05 -2.97 1.19
C PHE A 45 -2.48 -4.43 0.95
N LEU A 46 -2.21 -4.99 -0.22
CA LEU A 46 -2.55 -6.37 -0.53
C LEU A 46 -1.86 -7.37 0.39
N ASP A 47 -0.58 -7.15 0.70
CA ASP A 47 0.19 -8.02 1.60
C ASP A 47 -0.36 -7.96 3.04
N PHE A 48 -0.71 -6.77 3.56
CA PHE A 48 -1.39 -6.67 4.86
C PHE A 48 -2.78 -7.29 4.84
N LYS A 49 -3.52 -7.22 3.72
CA LYS A 49 -4.79 -7.94 3.57
C LYS A 49 -4.59 -9.46 3.59
N ALA A 50 -3.49 -9.97 3.06
CA ALA A 50 -3.13 -11.39 3.15
C ALA A 50 -2.81 -11.80 4.60
N VAL A 51 -2.09 -10.96 5.37
CA VAL A 51 -1.93 -11.18 6.82
C VAL A 51 -3.27 -11.31 7.52
N LEU A 52 -4.21 -10.39 7.25
CA LEU A 52 -5.53 -10.39 7.88
C LEU A 52 -6.44 -11.53 7.42
N HIS A 53 -6.14 -12.15 6.28
CA HIS A 53 -6.82 -13.36 5.84
C HIS A 53 -6.41 -14.57 6.69
N GLU A 54 -5.11 -14.71 6.97
CA GLU A 54 -4.55 -15.79 7.79
C GLU A 54 -4.74 -15.56 9.30
N ASN A 55 -4.61 -14.30 9.74
CA ASN A 55 -4.76 -13.86 11.13
C ASN A 55 -5.49 -12.51 11.19
N LYS A 56 -6.82 -12.59 11.26
CA LYS A 56 -7.73 -11.42 11.30
C LYS A 56 -7.51 -10.46 12.47
N ASP A 57 -6.90 -10.94 13.55
CA ASP A 57 -6.71 -10.18 14.80
C ASP A 57 -5.27 -9.63 14.90
N ASN A 58 -4.49 -9.68 13.81
CA ASN A 58 -3.14 -9.10 13.77
C ASN A 58 -3.22 -7.56 13.81
N GLU A 59 -3.01 -6.96 14.99
CA GLU A 59 -3.12 -5.51 15.23
C GLU A 59 -2.19 -4.67 14.35
N GLU A 60 -0.98 -5.16 14.08
CA GLU A 60 -0.02 -4.45 13.24
C GLU A 60 -0.52 -4.38 11.79
N ALA A 61 -0.99 -5.49 11.22
CA ALA A 61 -1.54 -5.52 9.88
C ALA A 61 -2.85 -4.72 9.77
N ILE A 62 -3.70 -4.71 10.80
CA ILE A 62 -4.89 -3.84 10.86
C ILE A 62 -4.45 -2.38 10.74
N THR A 63 -3.53 -1.95 11.61
CA THR A 63 -3.04 -0.58 11.66
C THR A 63 -2.41 -0.15 10.34
N LEU A 64 -1.47 -0.95 9.82
CA LEU A 64 -0.74 -0.63 8.59
C LEU A 64 -1.66 -0.65 7.36
N SER A 65 -2.57 -1.62 7.25
CA SER A 65 -3.53 -1.65 6.13
C SER A 65 -4.45 -0.42 6.13
N ASN A 66 -4.90 0.03 7.30
CA ASN A 66 -5.73 1.23 7.42
C ASN A 66 -4.97 2.50 7.04
N ILE A 67 -3.72 2.67 7.52
CA ILE A 67 -2.88 3.81 7.16
C ILE A 67 -2.68 3.88 5.64
N VAL A 68 -2.30 2.75 5.03
CA VAL A 68 -2.05 2.67 3.57
C VAL A 68 -3.31 2.95 2.78
N LEU A 69 -4.45 2.37 3.18
CA LEU A 69 -5.73 2.62 2.53
C LEU A 69 -6.13 4.10 2.58
N SER A 70 -6.01 4.73 3.76
CA SER A 70 -6.29 6.15 3.93
C SER A 70 -5.39 7.03 3.05
N TYR A 71 -4.10 6.70 2.95
CA TYR A 71 -3.19 7.42 2.07
C TYR A 71 -3.56 7.27 0.59
N LEU A 72 -3.85 6.05 0.13
CA LEU A 72 -4.28 5.79 -1.26
C LEU A 72 -5.58 6.51 -1.60
N GLN A 73 -6.56 6.49 -0.69
CA GLN A 73 -7.82 7.22 -0.85
C GLN A 73 -7.59 8.73 -0.92
N ALA A 74 -6.76 9.27 -0.02
CA ALA A 74 -6.43 10.69 -0.01
C ALA A 74 -5.77 11.11 -1.32
N LYS A 75 -4.82 10.30 -1.83
CA LYS A 75 -4.17 10.54 -3.11
C LYS A 75 -5.18 10.55 -4.25
N LYS A 76 -6.08 9.57 -4.30
CA LYS A 76 -7.14 9.52 -5.31
C LYS A 76 -8.05 10.75 -5.24
N TYR A 77 -8.50 11.14 -4.04
CA TYR A 77 -9.34 12.32 -3.88
C TYR A 77 -8.61 13.61 -4.27
N TYR A 78 -7.32 13.72 -3.98
CA TYR A 78 -6.50 14.84 -4.41
C TYR A 78 -6.37 14.89 -5.94
N ASP A 79 -6.08 13.75 -6.57
CA ASP A 79 -5.98 13.64 -8.04
C ASP A 79 -7.34 13.94 -8.74
N ASP A 80 -8.45 13.77 -8.03
CA ASP A 80 -9.82 14.10 -8.46
C ASP A 80 -10.26 15.55 -8.05
N ASP A 81 -9.34 16.42 -7.61
CA ASP A 81 -9.59 17.78 -7.09
C ASP A 81 -10.58 17.86 -5.91
N ASN A 82 -10.83 16.74 -5.22
CA ASN A 82 -11.71 16.67 -4.06
C ASN A 82 -10.93 16.86 -2.75
N PHE A 83 -10.37 18.05 -2.55
CA PHE A 83 -9.45 18.35 -1.46
C PHE A 83 -10.05 18.15 -0.05
N TYR A 84 -11.35 18.39 0.11
CA TYR A 84 -12.03 18.14 1.38
C TYR A 84 -12.05 16.66 1.75
N LEU A 85 -12.39 15.77 0.79
CA LEU A 85 -12.34 14.32 1.04
C LEU A 85 -10.91 13.82 1.18
N ALA A 86 -9.96 14.40 0.44
CA ALA A 86 -8.55 14.10 0.60
C ALA A 86 -8.05 14.40 2.02
N LYS A 87 -8.40 15.58 2.56
CA LYS A 87 -8.09 15.95 3.95
C LYS A 87 -8.73 14.99 4.94
N LYS A 88 -10.03 14.74 4.79
CA LYS A 88 -10.80 13.85 5.67
C LYS A 88 -10.23 12.43 5.74
N ALA A 89 -9.71 11.91 4.63
CA ALA A 89 -9.05 10.61 4.59
C ALA A 89 -7.76 10.58 5.44
N LEU A 90 -7.07 11.72 5.60
CA LEU A 90 -5.81 11.83 6.35
C LEU A 90 -5.96 12.30 7.81
N ASP A 91 -7.12 12.84 8.20
CA ASP A 91 -7.31 13.46 9.53
C ASP A 91 -7.23 12.45 10.69
N ASN A 92 -7.52 11.18 10.45
CA ASN A 92 -7.63 10.15 11.51
C ASN A 92 -6.68 8.97 11.29
N ILE A 93 -5.61 9.15 10.51
CA ILE A 93 -4.65 8.05 10.34
C ILE A 93 -3.90 7.81 11.65
N ASP A 94 -3.66 6.54 11.98
CA ASP A 94 -2.91 6.18 13.17
C ASP A 94 -1.47 6.74 13.08
N PRO A 95 -0.96 7.43 14.12
CA PRO A 95 0.31 8.16 14.07
C PRO A 95 1.55 7.27 13.93
N SER A 96 1.43 5.95 14.06
CA SER A 96 2.52 5.00 13.83
C SER A 96 3.13 5.08 12.42
N TYR A 97 2.43 5.67 11.43
CA TYR A 97 3.00 5.96 10.10
C TYR A 97 4.32 6.75 10.18
N THR A 98 4.52 7.53 11.25
CA THR A 98 5.74 8.32 11.48
C THR A 98 7.00 7.48 11.64
N GLN A 99 6.88 6.18 11.96
CA GLN A 99 8.00 5.24 12.04
C GLN A 99 8.53 4.84 10.64
N TYR A 100 7.71 5.02 9.60
CA TYR A 100 8.03 4.65 8.22
C TYR A 100 8.46 5.89 7.45
N LYS A 101 9.78 6.18 7.45
CA LYS A 101 10.35 7.43 6.91
C LYS A 101 9.74 7.88 5.57
N LYS A 102 9.70 6.99 4.57
CA LYS A 102 9.17 7.31 3.24
C LYS A 102 7.67 7.56 3.21
N LEU A 103 6.90 6.72 3.90
CA LEU A 103 5.46 6.92 4.06
C LEU A 103 5.15 8.24 4.78
N LYS A 104 5.89 8.58 5.83
CA LYS A 104 5.78 9.85 6.54
C LYS A 104 6.05 11.04 5.62
N GLU A 105 7.18 11.05 4.91
CA GLU A 105 7.54 12.10 3.94
C GLU A 105 6.40 12.33 2.93
N ASN A 106 5.83 11.25 2.41
CA ASN A 106 4.78 11.30 1.39
C ASN A 106 3.41 11.74 1.94
N ILE A 107 3.03 11.30 3.14
CA ILE A 107 1.81 11.75 3.82
C ILE A 107 1.91 13.24 4.17
N ASP A 108 3.02 13.68 4.74
CA ASP A 108 3.22 15.08 5.13
C ASP A 108 3.22 16.00 3.90
N SER A 109 3.87 15.57 2.81
CA SER A 109 3.82 16.29 1.53
C SER A 109 2.40 16.41 0.99
N LEU A 110 1.62 15.32 1.02
CA LEU A 110 0.23 15.34 0.56
C LEU A 110 -0.65 16.26 1.43
N LYS A 111 -0.50 16.21 2.77
CA LYS A 111 -1.18 17.12 3.69
C LYS A 111 -0.90 18.58 3.36
N SER A 112 0.37 18.93 3.15
CA SER A 112 0.77 20.29 2.79
C SER A 112 0.11 20.76 1.48
N LYS A 113 0.08 19.89 0.46
CA LYS A 113 -0.56 20.21 -0.83
C LYS A 113 -2.07 20.38 -0.71
N ILE A 114 -2.72 19.55 0.11
CA ILE A 114 -4.16 19.66 0.39
C ILE A 114 -4.46 20.98 1.11
N ASP A 115 -3.65 21.34 2.10
CA ASP A 115 -3.82 22.57 2.87
C ASP A 115 -3.61 23.82 2.00
N GLU A 116 -2.61 23.80 1.10
CA GLU A 116 -2.39 24.86 0.12
C GLU A 116 -3.59 25.01 -0.84
N ALA A 117 -4.17 23.90 -1.32
CA ALA A 117 -5.32 23.92 -2.21
C ALA A 117 -6.64 24.38 -1.53
N LEU A 118 -6.71 24.31 -0.20
CA LEU A 118 -7.88 24.72 0.60
C LEU A 118 -7.74 26.12 1.21
N SER A 119 -6.56 26.74 1.10
CA SER A 119 -6.26 28.08 1.63
C SER A 119 -6.76 29.19 0.70
#